data_AF-A0A8A2VDE0-F1
#
_entry.id   AF-A0A8A2VDE0-F1
#
_cell.length_a   1.000
_cell.length_b   1.000
_cell.length_c   1.000
_cell.angle_alpha   90.00
_cell.angle_beta   90.00
_cell.angle_gamma   90.00
#
_symmetry.space_group_name_H-M   'P 1'
#
loop_
_entity.id
_entity.type
_entity.pdbx_description
1 polymer ?
#
loop_
_entity_poly.entity_id
_entity_poly.type
_entity_poly.pdbx_seq_one_letter_code
_entity_poly.pdbx_strand_id
1 'polypeptide(L)' 'MSSRIAKKVTRESMGKGIAVGLSVGIVIGVMMDNLPMGIAVGLALGPAFAVGWRNEER' A
#
# COMPACT_ATOMS: atom_id res chain seq x y z
N MET A 1 28.89 14.22 10.69
CA MET A 1 27.54 14.52 10.16
C MET A 1 26.87 13.20 9.86
N SER A 2 26.06 12.72 10.83
CA SER A 2 25.50 11.37 10.86
C SER A 2 24.61 11.14 9.64
N SER A 3 24.99 10.16 8.84
CA SER A 3 24.26 9.64 7.70
C SER A 3 22.88 9.17 8.15
N ARG A 4 21.88 10.07 8.06
CA ARG A 4 20.47 9.70 8.13
C ARG A 4 20.17 8.87 6.89
N ILE A 5 20.44 7.57 6.95
CA ILE A 5 19.96 6.59 5.97
C ILE A 5 18.43 6.62 6.08
N ALA A 6 17.79 7.46 5.28
CA ALA A 6 16.38 7.34 4.99
C ALA A 6 16.20 5.95 4.36
N LYS A 7 15.74 4.98 5.17
CA LYS A 7 15.50 3.58 4.78
C LYS A 7 14.70 3.60 3.48
N LYS A 8 15.37 3.35 2.34
CA LYS A 8 14.80 3.53 1.00
C LYS A 8 13.55 2.65 0.91
N VAL A 9 12.41 3.23 0.48
CA VAL A 9 11.26 2.39 0.15
C VAL A 9 11.66 1.55 -1.06
N THR A 10 11.76 0.24 -0.87
CA THR A 10 12.15 -0.67 -1.94
C THR A 10 10.96 -0.88 -2.88
N ARG A 11 11.24 -1.20 -4.14
CA ARG A 11 10.18 -1.55 -5.10
C ARG A 11 9.36 -2.74 -4.63
N GLU A 12 9.98 -3.65 -3.88
CA GLU A 12 9.32 -4.83 -3.32
C GLU A 12 8.32 -4.45 -2.23
N SER A 13 8.71 -3.65 -1.22
CA SER A 13 7.78 -3.20 -0.18
C SER A 13 6.65 -2.37 -0.78
N MET A 14 6.95 -1.54 -1.79
CA MET A 14 5.94 -0.75 -2.49
C MET A 14 4.97 -1.63 -3.30
N GLY A 15 5.50 -2.61 -4.04
CA GLY A 15 4.68 -3.56 -4.81
C GLY A 15 3.78 -4.40 -3.91
N LYS A 16 4.29 -4.86 -2.76
CA LYS A 16 3.51 -5.57 -1.74
C LYS A 16 2.37 -4.71 -1.19
N GLY A 17 2.66 -3.46 -0.80
CA GLY A 17 1.61 -2.57 -0.27
C GLY A 17 0.53 -2.23 -1.31
N ILE A 18 0.93 -1.99 -2.56
CA ILE A 18 -0.02 -1.77 -3.66
C ILE A 18 -0.87 -3.01 -3.91
N ALA A 19 -0.29 -4.21 -3.93
CA ALA A 19 -1.03 -5.45 -4.15
C ALA A 19 -2.08 -5.69 -3.05
N VAL A 20 -1.72 -5.45 -1.78
CA VAL A 20 -2.64 -5.56 -0.64
C VAL A 20 -3.73 -4.48 -0.68
N GLY A 21 -3.36 -3.23 -0.95
CA GLY A 21 -4.32 -2.14 -1.08
C GLY A 21 -5.33 -2.39 -2.21
N LEU A 22 -4.85 -2.85 -3.37
CA LEU A 22 -5.71 -3.19 -4.52
C LEU A 22 -6.66 -4.34 -4.22
N SER A 23 -6.18 -5.44 -3.62
CA SER A 23 -7.05 -6.58 -3.34
C SER A 23 -8.17 -6.23 -2.35
N VAL A 24 -7.85 -5.49 -1.29
CA VAL A 24 -8.84 -4.99 -0.33
C VAL A 24 -9.81 -4.00 -1.01
N GLY A 25 -9.27 -3.05 -1.77
CA GLY A 25 -10.07 -2.06 -2.50
C GLY A 25 -11.04 -2.70 -3.50
N ILE A 26 -10.59 -3.72 -4.25
CA ILE A 26 -11.45 -4.47 -5.17
C ILE A 26 -12.58 -5.18 -4.43
N VAL A 27 -12.28 -5.88 -3.33
CA VAL A 27 -13.31 -6.57 -2.53
C VAL A 27 -14.37 -5.57 -2.04
N ILE A 28 -13.94 -4.42 -1.49
CA ILE A 28 -14.86 -3.37 -1.04
C ILE A 28 -15.66 -2.80 -2.21
N GLY A 29 -15.01 -2.53 -3.34
CA GLY A 29 -15.67 -2.02 -4.55
C GLY A 29 -16.72 -2.98 -5.11
N VAL A 30 -16.45 -4.29 -5.08
CA VAL A 30 -17.42 -5.32 -5.48
C VAL A 30 -18.60 -5.35 -4.50
N MET A 31 -18.34 -5.29 -3.19
CA MET A 31 -19.41 -5.27 -2.17
C MET A 31 -20.31 -4.04 -2.26
N MET A 32 -19.79 -2.93 -2.77
CA MET A 32 -20.51 -1.67 -2.97
C MET A 32 -21.10 -1.52 -4.38
N ASP A 33 -20.97 -2.53 -5.26
CA ASP A 33 -21.28 -2.44 -6.69
C ASP A 33 -20.63 -1.22 -7.39
N ASN A 34 -19.50 -0.75 -6.85
CA ASN A 34 -18.74 0.38 -7.35
C ASN A 34 -17.24 0.06 -7.36
N LEU A 35 -16.88 -0.80 -8.31
CA LEU A 35 -15.50 -1.22 -8.52
C LEU A 35 -14.53 -0.05 -8.80
N PRO A 36 -14.87 0.99 -9.60
CA PRO A 36 -14.00 2.14 -9.80
C PRO A 36 -13.62 2.83 -8.49
N MET A 37 -14.59 3.01 -7.59
CA MET A 37 -14.35 3.60 -6.28
C MET A 37 -13.46 2.70 -5.42
N GLY A 38 -13.73 1.40 -5.41
CA GLY A 38 -12.91 0.42 -4.67
C GLY A 38 -11.45 0.40 -5.12
N ILE A 39 -11.19 0.42 -6.44
CA ILE A 39 -9.84 0.50 -7.00
C ILE A 39 -9.16 1.82 -6.62
N ALA A 40 -9.87 2.94 -6.72
CA ALA A 40 -9.33 4.25 -6.35
C ALA A 40 -8.91 4.31 -4.87
N VAL A 41 -9.75 3.80 -3.98
CA VAL A 41 -9.46 3.72 -2.54
C VAL A 41 -8.30 2.77 -2.27
N GLY A 42 -8.31 1.59 -2.88
CA GLY A 42 -7.24 0.59 -2.74
C GLY A 42 -5.88 1.09 -3.19
N LEU A 43 -5.81 1.80 -4.32
CA LEU A 43 -4.59 2.43 -4.83
C LEU A 43 -4.13 3.60 -3.96
N ALA A 44 -5.05 4.38 -3.39
CA ALA A 44 -4.72 5.48 -2.48
C ALA A 44 -4.11 4.97 -1.16
N LEU A 45 -4.62 3.85 -0.63
CA LEU A 45 -4.18 3.27 0.64
C LEU A 45 -3.00 2.30 0.51
N GLY A 46 -2.80 1.68 -0.65
CA GLY A 46 -1.72 0.71 -0.90
C GLY A 46 -0.32 1.15 -0.47
N PRO A 47 0.14 2.37 -0.85
CA PRO A 47 1.43 2.90 -0.41
C PRO A 47 1.55 3.10 1.10
N ALA A 48 0.43 3.33 1.82
CA ALA A 48 0.45 3.45 3.27
C ALA A 48 0.79 2.11 3.94
N PHE A 49 0.26 1.00 3.41
CA PHE A 49 0.64 -0.35 3.85
C PHE A 49 2.11 -0.67 3.55
N ALA A 50 2.64 -0.23 2.41
CA ALA A 50 4.06 -0.39 2.07
C ALA A 50 4.99 0.29 3.09
N VAL A 51 4.59 1.48 3.57
CA VAL A 51 5.36 2.22 4.58
C VAL A 51 5.20 1.62 5.97
N GLY A 52 3.99 1.17 6.33
CA GLY A 52 3.70 0.53 7.61
C GLY A 52 4.48 -0.77 7.82
N TRP A 53 4.50 -1.67 6.83
CA TRP A 53 5.18 -2.96 6.93
C TRP A 53 6.71 -2.83 7.04
N ARG A 54 7.28 -1.75 6.48
CA ARG A 54 8.72 -1.43 6.60
C ARG A 54 9.14 -1.15 8.06
N ASN A 55 8.19 -0.75 8.90
CA ASN A 55 8.44 -0.44 10.30
C ASN A 55 8.42 -1.68 11.20
N GLU A 56 7.76 -2.77 10.78
CA GLU A 56 7.66 -4.02 11.54
C GLU A 56 8.91 -4.91 11.39
N GLU A 57 9.69 -4.74 10.31
CA GLU A 57 11.04 -5.32 10.18
C GLU A 57 12.08 -4.53 11.01
N ARG A 58 11.75 -4.18 12.26
CA ARG A 58 12.66 -3.57 13.23
C ARG A 58 12.69 -4.37 14.51
#